data_AF-A0A8T5C5E2-F1
#
_entry.id   AF-A0A8T5C5E2-F1
#
_cell.length_a   1.000
_cell.length_b   1.000
_cell.length_c   1.000
_cell.angle_alpha   90.00
_cell.angle_beta   90.00
_cell.angle_gamma   90.00
#
_symmetry.space_group_name_H-M   'P 1'
#
loop_
_entity.id
_entity.type
_entity.pdbx_description
1 polymer ?
#
loop_
_entity_poly.entity_id
_entity_poly.type
_entity_poly.pdbx_seq_one_letter_code
_entity_poly.pdbx_strand_id
1 'polypeptide(L)'
;MFGASVLTGDAELRNAANLVLYDEATGSYWSQLLATGICGPQSGERLAILPSSVTTWGEWRADPRPEPRNRTPTPKPQRPS
;
A
#
# COMPACT_ATOMS: atom_id res chain seq x y z
N MET A 1 30.83 6.07 21.43
CA MET A 1 30.70 7.54 21.58
C MET A 1 30.83 8.16 20.21
N PHE A 2 29.71 8.58 19.62
CA PHE A 2 29.59 9.59 18.56
C PHE A 2 28.21 10.23 18.76
N GLY A 3 28.17 11.54 18.94
CA GLY A 3 26.98 12.27 19.39
C GLY A 3 26.22 12.95 18.26
N ALA A 4 24.98 13.31 18.54
CA ALA A 4 24.36 14.53 18.04
C ALA A 4 23.42 15.06 19.13
N SER A 5 23.64 16.31 19.50
CA SER A 5 23.01 17.06 20.57
C SER A 5 21.50 17.18 20.43
N VAL A 6 20.82 17.27 21.57
CA VAL A 6 19.48 17.83 21.72
C VAL A 6 19.43 19.19 21.01
N LEU A 7 18.64 19.27 19.94
CA LEU A 7 18.12 20.51 19.39
C LEU A 7 16.59 20.42 19.34
N THR A 8 15.98 21.47 19.89
CA THR A 8 14.57 21.69 20.12
C THR A 8 13.71 21.68 18.86
N GLY A 9 12.53 21.03 18.91
CA GLY A 9 11.29 21.55 18.34
C GLY A 9 10.76 20.90 17.04
N ASP A 10 9.92 19.87 17.19
CA ASP A 10 8.70 19.51 16.42
C ASP A 10 8.70 19.36 14.87
N ALA A 11 9.75 19.73 14.14
CA ALA A 11 9.75 19.67 12.67
C ALA A 11 10.40 18.40 12.09
N GLU A 12 11.39 17.83 12.79
CA GLU A 12 12.15 16.67 12.29
C GLU A 12 11.34 15.35 12.33
N LEU A 13 10.32 15.27 13.20
CA LEU A 13 9.45 14.09 13.35
C LEU A 13 8.28 14.03 12.34
N ARG A 14 8.05 15.08 11.54
CA ARG A 14 6.90 15.15 10.64
C ARG A 14 7.15 14.55 9.26
N ASN A 15 8.41 14.38 8.86
CA ASN A 15 8.77 13.73 7.60
C ASN A 15 8.98 12.22 7.77
N ALA A 16 8.10 11.58 8.54
CA ALA A 16 8.04 10.13 8.69
C ALA A 16 7.60 9.50 7.36
N ALA A 17 8.54 8.95 6.60
CA ALA A 17 8.36 7.92 5.56
C ALA A 17 6.95 7.85 4.91
N ASN A 18 6.57 8.89 4.16
CA ASN A 18 5.25 8.96 3.53
C ASN A 18 5.21 8.02 2.32
N LEU A 19 5.00 6.72 2.55
CA LEU A 19 4.91 5.70 1.51
C LEU A 19 3.65 5.96 0.67
N VAL A 20 3.87 6.37 -0.58
CA VAL A 20 2.82 6.49 -1.60
C VAL A 20 3.05 5.37 -2.61
N LEU A 21 2.04 4.51 -2.78
CA LEU A 21 2.06 3.46 -3.78
C LEU A 21 1.59 4.04 -5.12
N TYR A 22 2.36 3.79 -6.17
CA TYR A 22 1.98 4.13 -7.54
C TYR A 22 1.40 2.89 -8.24
N ASP A 23 0.20 3.04 -8.79
CA ASP A 23 -0.46 2.06 -9.64
C ASP A 23 -0.25 2.44 -11.11
N GLU A 24 0.72 1.80 -11.76
CA GLU A 24 1.06 2.03 -13.16
C GLU A 24 -0.12 1.75 -14.11
N ALA A 25 -0.95 0.75 -13.79
CA ALA A 25 -2.06 0.37 -14.66
C ALA A 25 -3.08 1.50 -14.75
N THR A 26 -3.27 2.28 -13.69
CA THR A 26 -4.25 3.38 -13.67
C THR A 26 -3.64 4.78 -13.61
N GLY A 27 -2.34 4.91 -13.37
CA GLY A 27 -1.69 6.19 -13.12
C GLY A 27 -2.16 6.83 -11.80
N SER A 28 -2.61 6.02 -10.83
CA SER A 28 -3.12 6.51 -9.55
C SER A 28 -2.09 6.38 -8.45
N TYR A 29 -2.14 7.30 -7.49
CA TYR A 29 -1.30 7.30 -6.29
C TYR A 29 -2.15 6.97 -5.07
N TRP A 30 -1.63 6.11 -4.20
CA TRP A 30 -2.37 5.50 -3.11
C TRP A 30 -1.65 5.70 -1.78
N SER A 31 -2.40 6.07 -0.75
CA SER A 31 -1.95 5.97 0.64
C SER A 31 -2.05 4.52 1.08
N GLN A 32 -0.90 3.86 1.32
CA GLN A 32 -0.88 2.49 1.82
C GLN A 32 -1.57 2.36 3.18
N LEU A 33 -1.35 3.33 4.07
CA LEU A 33 -1.92 3.33 5.42
C LEU A 33 -3.44 3.49 5.41
N LEU A 34 -3.95 4.42 4.60
CA LEU A 34 -5.39 4.69 4.55
C LEU A 34 -6.14 3.72 3.63
N ALA A 35 -5.40 2.97 2.81
CA ALA A 35 -5.94 2.16 1.74
C ALA A 35 -6.79 2.97 0.75
N THR A 36 -6.40 4.23 0.49
CA THR A 36 -7.20 5.19 -0.30
C THR A 36 -6.40 5.79 -1.44
N GLY A 37 -7.03 5.96 -2.61
CA GLY A 37 -6.49 6.72 -3.73
C GLY A 37 -6.44 8.20 -3.39
N ILE A 38 -5.26 8.81 -3.41
CA ILE A 38 -5.04 10.19 -2.97
C ILE A 38 -4.79 11.15 -4.15
N CYS A 39 -4.44 10.61 -5.33
CA CYS A 39 -4.27 11.38 -6.55
C CYS A 39 -4.43 10.48 -7.78
N GLY A 40 -4.85 11.05 -8.91
CA GLY A 40 -5.05 10.35 -10.17
C GLY A 40 -6.46 9.76 -10.33
N PRO A 41 -6.67 8.91 -11.34
CA PRO A 41 -8.01 8.47 -11.75
C PRO A 41 -8.85 7.76 -10.68
N GLN A 42 -8.22 7.10 -9.70
CA GLN A 42 -8.91 6.41 -8.59
C GLN A 42 -8.93 7.23 -7.27
N SER A 43 -8.81 8.57 -7.35
CA SER A 43 -8.85 9.42 -6.15
C SER A 43 -10.17 9.25 -5.38
N GLY A 44 -10.07 9.04 -4.07
CA GLY A 44 -11.21 8.79 -3.18
C GLY A 44 -11.64 7.33 -3.10
N GLU A 45 -11.17 6.44 -3.99
CA GLU A 45 -11.46 5.02 -3.90
C GLU A 45 -10.74 4.36 -2.72
N ARG A 46 -11.35 3.31 -2.14
CA ARG A 46 -10.80 2.58 -1.00
C ARG A 46 -10.57 1.11 -1.34
N LEU A 47 -9.35 0.63 -1.13
CA LEU A 47 -8.99 -0.78 -1.32
C LEU A 47 -9.66 -1.66 -0.26
N ALA A 48 -10.11 -2.83 -0.69
CA ALA A 48 -10.57 -3.86 0.23
C ALA A 48 -9.37 -4.51 0.95
N ILE A 49 -9.37 -4.47 2.28
CA ILE A 49 -8.34 -5.15 3.07
C ILE A 49 -8.56 -6.66 2.99
N LEU A 50 -7.54 -7.37 2.53
CA LEU A 50 -7.55 -8.83 2.47
C LEU A 50 -6.89 -9.41 3.72
N PRO A 51 -7.36 -10.58 4.21
CA PRO A 51 -6.74 -11.23 5.36
C PRO A 51 -5.30 -11.64 5.04
N SER A 52 -4.41 -11.41 6.00
CA SER A 52 -3.00 -11.82 5.96
C SER A 52 -2.60 -12.52 7.25
N SER A 53 -1.71 -13.50 7.16
CA SER A 53 -1.14 -14.20 8.31
C SER A 53 0.39 -14.16 8.26
N VAL A 54 1.03 -13.95 9.40
CA VAL A 54 2.47 -14.17 9.55
C VAL A 54 2.68 -15.67 9.79
N THR A 55 3.58 -16.30 9.05
CA THR A 55 3.86 -17.73 9.14
C THR A 55 5.32 -18.00 8.78
N THR A 56 5.84 -19.15 9.17
CA THR A 56 7.16 -19.60 8.73
C THR A 56 7.09 -20.19 7.31
N TRP A 57 8.24 -20.28 6.65
CA TRP A 57 8.31 -20.91 5.33
C TRP A 57 7.85 -22.38 5.32
N GLY A 58 8.21 -23.14 6.36
CA GLY A 58 7.83 -24.56 6.48
C GLY A 58 6.33 -24.75 6.66
N GLU A 59 5.71 -23.96 7.53
CA GLU A 59 4.26 -23.96 7.74
C GLU A 59 3.52 -23.53 6.47
N TRP A 60 3.98 -22.46 5.79
CA TRP A 60 3.41 -22.02 4.52
C TRP A 60 3.44 -23.12 3.45
N ARG A 61 4.55 -23.87 3.37
CA ARG A 61 4.71 -24.98 2.41
C ARG A 61 3.82 -26.19 2.73
N ALA A 62 3.49 -26.41 3.99
CA ALA A 62 2.67 -27.53 4.44
C ALA A 62 1.17 -27.22 4.42
N ASP A 63 0.80 -25.94 4.29
CA ASP A 63 -0.58 -25.48 4.27
C ASP A 63 -1.30 -25.91 2.97
N PRO A 64 -2.41 -26.67 3.06
CA PRO A 64 -3.17 -27.11 1.89
C PRO A 64 -4.09 -26.04 1.29
N ARG A 65 -4.13 -24.81 1.84
CA ARG A 65 -4.95 -23.72 1.30
C ARG A 65 -4.56 -23.41 -0.16
N PRO A 66 -5.53 -23.26 -1.08
CA PRO A 66 -5.25 -22.85 -2.45
C PRO A 66 -4.65 -21.44 -2.46
N GLU A 67 -3.82 -21.19 -3.46
CA GLU A 67 -3.16 -19.91 -3.70
C GLU A 67 -4.09 -18.70 -3.53
N PRO A 68 -3.61 -17.58 -2.94
CA PRO A 68 -4.45 -16.41 -2.71
C PRO A 68 -5.09 -15.97 -4.02
N ARG A 69 -6.43 -16.08 -4.08
CA ARG A 69 -7.24 -15.83 -5.27
C ARG A 69 -6.88 -14.49 -5.92
N ASN A 70 -6.21 -14.53 -7.08
CA ASN A 70 -6.01 -13.37 -7.94
C ASN A 70 -7.38 -12.82 -8.34
N ARG A 71 -7.80 -11.70 -7.74
CA ARG A 71 -8.88 -10.90 -8.32
C ARG A 71 -8.27 -10.14 -9.49
N THR A 72 -8.66 -10.49 -10.72
CA THR A 72 -8.38 -9.64 -11.88
C THR A 72 -8.94 -8.25 -11.62
N PRO A 73 -8.21 -7.16 -11.95
CA PRO A 73 -8.77 -5.82 -11.87
C PRO A 73 -9.99 -5.74 -12.78
N THR A 74 -11.04 -5.07 -12.30
CA THR A 74 -12.24 -4.76 -13.10
C THR A 74 -11.82 -4.11 -14.42
N PRO A 75 -12.33 -4.54 -15.58
CA PRO A 75 -12.00 -3.90 -16.84
C PRO A 75 -12.41 -2.43 -16.79
N LYS A 76 -11.48 -1.53 -17.13
CA LYS A 76 -11.75 -0.08 -17.15
C LYS A 76 -12.89 0.23 -18.12
N PRO A 77 -13.81 1.15 -17.78
CA PRO A 77 -14.73 1.69 -18.77
C PRO A 77 -13.90 2.39 -19.87
N GLN A 78 -14.09 1.93 -21.11
CA GLN A 78 -13.48 2.54 -22.29
C GLN A 78 -14.01 3.97 -22.43
N ARG A 79 -13.11 4.95 -22.50
CA ARG A 79 -13.49 6.35 -22.75
C ARG A 79 -14.03 6.43 -24.19
N PRO A 80 -15.23 6.99 -24.43
CA PRO A 80 -15.71 7.19 -25.79
C PRO A 80 -14.83 8.20 -26.53
N SER A 81 -14.56 7.89 -27.79
CA SER A 81 -13.80 8.67 -28.77
C SER A 81 -14.42 10.02 -29.10
#